data_AF-A0A2P6R8Y8-F1
#
_entry.id   AF-A0A2P6R8Y8-F1
#
_cell.length_a   1.000
_cell.length_b   1.000
_cell.length_c   1.000
_cell.angle_alpha   90.00
_cell.angle_beta   90.00
_cell.angle_gamma   90.00
#
_symmetry.space_group_name_H-M   'P 1'
#
loop_
_entity.id
_entity.type
_entity.pdbx_description
1 polymer ?
#
loop_
_entity_poly.entity_id
_entity_poly.type
_entity_poly.pdbx_seq_one_letter_code
_entity_poly.pdbx_strand_id
1 'polypeptide(L)'
;MFNRRLVSLIIATASLLLLTIDAKTLDPYKVLGVERNASQREIQKAFHKLSLQYHPDKNKAKGAQAKFAEINNAYEILSDEEKRKNYDMYGDEKGNPGFQSGSPGDHGGYTYFTNGGPGQNQFTYGPSDWQSMGGQGGSQSFSFSFGGPSGGPSPFSFGMNDIFSNFFGDNSGAGGQFGGFTGSSRARPDSQSTPKSIRALSSQVYKKEVVDQGMTWLLFSYTTSLKGHQHVESLVEEVASSLKGALKVGSVNCDTEASLCKDLGIYPRRMPRVFVYSYKASEKGLLVEYDGDWGAKPLKSFCQDHLPRFSKRVDLNFVKSSSVTVDKFPTVVLLSTKKDTPVIWRVLSGLYHKRIIFYDVQVQDASDPTVKKLGVDALPAIVGWLSNGEKHVLKTGIAVKDLKSAIHDLSGLIEGFEKKNKKAASEQSKKASTDSGENQIPLLTKSNFDSLCGDQIPVCIIGAFRSSKERKKLESVLNTVSQKSLSRRQNSAHGRDSISYTLLDATKQASFLNAFDKAGFKSLDKVLVAYKPRKGTFAAFEGEITAEEVEKFISAVLNGDIRFTRTQQSPLLK
;
A
#
# COMPACT_ATOMS: atom_id res chain seq x y z
N MET A 1 1.38 77.58 37.14
CA MET A 1 1.83 76.19 37.29
C MET A 1 0.81 75.46 38.14
N PHE A 2 -0.15 74.77 37.52
CA PHE A 2 -1.08 73.87 38.22
C PHE A 2 -0.90 72.47 37.62
N ASN A 3 -0.82 71.50 38.52
CA ASN A 3 0.04 70.33 38.40
C ASN A 3 -0.41 69.31 37.35
N ARG A 4 0.33 69.24 36.23
CA ARG A 4 0.31 68.11 35.27
C ARG A 4 0.47 66.74 35.95
N ARG A 5 1.12 66.70 37.12
CA ARG A 5 1.30 65.48 37.94
C ARG A 5 0.02 65.00 38.65
N LEU A 6 -0.95 65.89 38.90
CA LEU A 6 -2.20 65.53 39.58
C LEU A 6 -3.19 64.89 38.59
N VAL A 7 -3.22 65.41 37.35
CA VAL A 7 -4.06 64.87 36.27
C VAL A 7 -3.61 63.48 35.85
N SER A 8 -2.30 63.23 35.77
CA SER A 8 -1.77 61.90 35.46
C SER A 8 -1.99 60.89 36.59
N LEU A 9 -2.07 61.32 37.85
CA LEU A 9 -2.38 60.42 38.98
C LEU A 9 -3.86 60.00 38.98
N ILE A 10 -4.79 60.91 38.65
CA ILE A 10 -6.23 60.62 38.58
C ILE A 10 -6.56 59.70 37.39
N ILE A 11 -5.87 59.87 36.26
CA ILE A 11 -6.03 58.97 35.11
C ILE A 11 -5.43 57.59 35.43
N ALA A 12 -4.29 57.54 36.12
CA ALA A 12 -3.68 56.26 36.52
C ALA A 12 -4.55 55.50 37.55
N THR A 13 -5.21 56.18 38.48
CA THR A 13 -6.10 55.53 39.46
C THR A 13 -7.45 55.14 38.85
N ALA A 14 -7.99 55.92 37.90
CA ALA A 14 -9.20 55.55 37.15
C ALA A 14 -8.95 54.36 36.20
N SER A 15 -7.76 54.25 35.60
CA SER A 15 -7.36 53.07 34.83
C SER A 15 -7.08 51.85 35.70
N LEU A 16 -6.70 52.03 36.97
CA LEU A 16 -6.53 50.92 37.92
C LEU A 16 -7.88 50.43 38.49
N LEU A 17 -8.90 51.30 38.56
CA LEU A 17 -10.26 50.95 38.99
C LEU A 17 -11.17 50.35 37.91
N LEU A 18 -10.78 50.42 36.63
CA LEU A 18 -11.49 49.77 35.51
C LEU A 18 -11.04 48.31 35.27
N LEU A 19 -10.14 47.76 36.09
CA LEU A 19 -9.61 46.40 35.97
C LEU A 19 -10.33 45.34 36.83
N THR A 20 -11.49 45.64 37.42
CA THR A 20 -12.28 44.64 38.15
C THR A 20 -13.73 44.62 37.69
N ILE A 21 -13.96 44.13 36.46
CA ILE A 21 -15.23 43.49 36.13
C ILE A 21 -14.94 42.00 36.11
N ASP A 22 -15.36 41.35 37.18
CA ASP A 22 -15.20 39.93 37.46
C ASP A 22 -15.88 39.10 36.36
N ALA A 23 -15.10 38.45 35.49
CA ALA A 23 -15.61 37.50 34.51
C ALA A 23 -16.01 36.24 35.27
N LYS A 24 -17.31 36.08 35.52
CA LYS A 24 -17.88 34.93 36.25
C LYS A 24 -17.51 33.61 35.55
N THR A 25 -16.53 32.90 36.08
CA THR A 25 -16.11 31.57 35.60
C THR A 25 -17.24 30.57 35.86
N LEU A 26 -17.84 30.04 34.79
CA LEU A 26 -18.98 29.12 34.87
C LEU A 26 -18.48 27.67 34.93
N ASP A 27 -18.69 27.02 36.09
CA ASP A 27 -18.37 25.62 36.32
C ASP A 27 -19.14 24.70 35.32
N PRO A 28 -18.48 23.90 34.46
CA PRO A 28 -19.12 23.11 33.41
C PRO A 28 -20.07 22.05 33.97
N TYR A 29 -19.85 21.58 35.21
CA TYR A 29 -20.79 20.69 35.90
C TYR A 29 -22.11 21.42 36.22
N LYS A 30 -22.04 22.70 36.60
CA LYS A 30 -23.22 23.54 36.85
C LYS A 30 -23.93 23.93 35.55
N VAL A 31 -23.19 24.12 34.46
CA VAL A 31 -23.74 24.41 33.13
C VAL A 31 -24.57 23.24 32.60
N LEU A 32 -24.09 22.00 32.76
CA LEU A 32 -24.87 20.80 32.41
C LEU A 32 -25.87 20.38 33.50
N GLY A 33 -25.79 20.94 34.71
CA GLY A 33 -26.66 20.61 35.83
C GLY A 33 -26.44 19.20 36.39
N VAL A 34 -25.19 18.73 36.37
CA VAL A 34 -24.78 17.39 36.83
C VAL A 34 -23.80 17.49 38.00
N GLU A 35 -23.78 16.47 38.86
CA GLU A 35 -22.82 16.40 39.97
C GLU A 35 -21.40 16.08 39.47
N ARG A 36 -20.37 16.43 40.25
CA ARG A 36 -18.96 16.19 39.86
C ARG A 36 -18.58 14.72 39.76
N ASN A 37 -19.32 13.84 40.43
CA ASN A 37 -19.19 12.38 40.33
C ASN A 37 -20.07 11.77 39.22
N ALA A 38 -20.74 12.58 38.40
CA ALA A 38 -21.68 12.10 37.39
C ALA A 38 -20.98 11.15 36.41
N SER A 39 -21.66 10.06 36.08
CA SER A 39 -21.21 9.10 35.09
C SER A 39 -21.29 9.70 33.68
N GLN A 40 -20.49 9.17 32.75
CA GLN A 40 -20.50 9.60 31.35
C GLN A 40 -21.90 9.55 30.70
N ARG A 41 -22.72 8.58 31.12
CA ARG A 41 -24.11 8.43 30.65
C ARG A 41 -25.01 9.56 31.16
N GLU A 42 -24.80 10.05 32.37
CA GLU A 42 -25.57 11.16 32.95
C GLU A 42 -25.21 12.50 32.30
N ILE A 43 -23.92 12.70 32.01
CA ILE A 43 -23.41 13.89 31.30
C ILE A 43 -24.00 13.95 29.88
N GLN A 44 -23.99 12.84 29.15
CA GLN A 44 -24.58 12.77 27.80
C GLN A 44 -26.09 12.98 27.81
N LYS A 45 -26.79 12.45 28.82
CA LYS A 45 -28.25 12.61 28.97
C LYS A 45 -28.63 14.06 29.30
N ALA A 46 -27.85 14.72 30.16
CA ALA A 46 -28.04 16.12 30.50
C ALA A 46 -27.80 17.04 29.31
N PHE A 47 -26.71 16.82 28.57
CA PHE A 47 -26.41 17.52 27.33
C PHE A 47 -27.54 17.39 26.31
N HIS A 48 -28.01 16.17 26.03
CA HIS A 48 -29.07 15.96 25.04
C HIS A 48 -30.38 16.68 25.42
N LYS A 49 -30.74 16.67 26.71
CA LYS A 49 -31.93 17.38 27.21
C LYS A 49 -31.80 18.90 27.04
N LEU A 50 -30.65 19.47 27.37
CA LEU A 50 -30.40 20.91 27.29
C LEU A 50 -30.25 21.38 25.83
N SER A 51 -29.57 20.60 24.99
CA SER A 51 -29.39 20.88 23.57
C SER A 51 -30.72 20.92 22.82
N LEU A 52 -31.69 20.07 23.17
CA LEU A 52 -33.03 20.12 22.59
C LEU A 52 -33.86 21.33 23.06
N GLN A 53 -33.61 21.82 24.28
CA GLN A 53 -34.32 22.97 24.86
C GLN A 53 -33.78 24.32 24.37
N TYR A 54 -32.48 24.39 24.08
CA TYR A 54 -31.79 25.62 23.66
C TYR A 54 -31.33 25.59 22.20
N HIS A 55 -31.77 24.61 21.41
CA HIS A 55 -31.44 24.55 19.98
C HIS A 55 -31.92 25.82 19.26
N PRO A 56 -31.08 26.48 18.44
CA PRO A 56 -31.41 27.74 17.78
C PRO A 56 -32.65 27.64 16.86
N ASP A 57 -32.89 26.47 16.27
CA ASP A 57 -34.09 26.25 15.43
C ASP A 57 -35.39 26.15 16.23
N LYS A 58 -35.34 25.70 17.49
CA LYS A 58 -36.53 25.45 18.32
C LYS A 58 -36.78 26.56 19.34
N ASN A 59 -35.74 27.30 19.75
CA ASN A 59 -35.84 28.36 20.74
C ASN A 59 -35.17 29.65 20.24
N LYS A 60 -36.01 30.60 19.82
CA LYS A 60 -35.59 31.91 19.26
C LYS A 60 -35.52 33.02 20.34
N ALA A 61 -35.56 32.67 21.63
CA ALA A 61 -35.46 33.66 22.70
C ALA A 61 -34.08 34.33 22.74
N LYS A 62 -34.03 35.62 23.09
CA LYS A 62 -32.77 36.36 23.24
C LYS A 62 -31.91 35.70 24.33
N GLY A 63 -30.75 35.16 23.96
CA GLY A 63 -29.81 34.47 24.85
C GLY A 63 -29.79 32.94 24.75
N ALA A 64 -30.69 32.31 23.96
CA ALA A 64 -30.68 30.85 23.76
C ALA A 64 -29.39 30.37 23.06
N GLN A 65 -28.89 31.14 22.08
CA GLN A 65 -27.65 30.83 21.38
C GLN A 65 -26.40 30.89 22.27
N ALA A 66 -26.34 31.88 23.18
CA ALA A 66 -25.24 31.99 24.14
C ALA A 66 -25.23 30.81 25.12
N LYS A 67 -26.40 30.46 25.66
CA LYS A 67 -26.54 29.26 26.53
C LYS A 67 -26.21 27.97 25.79
N PHE A 68 -26.61 27.84 24.53
CA PHE A 68 -26.28 26.66 23.72
C PHE A 68 -24.77 26.54 23.49
N ALA A 69 -24.06 27.65 23.28
CA ALA A 69 -22.60 27.65 23.18
C ALA A 69 -21.94 27.21 24.51
N GLU A 70 -22.43 27.70 25.64
CA GLU A 70 -21.97 27.30 26.98
C GLU A 70 -22.19 25.79 27.23
N ILE A 71 -23.37 25.26 26.87
CA ILE A 71 -23.71 23.84 27.01
C ILE A 71 -22.77 22.96 26.16
N ASN A 72 -22.44 23.37 24.94
CA ASN A 72 -21.51 22.63 24.09
C ASN A 72 -20.09 22.62 24.64
N ASN A 73 -19.62 23.77 25.15
CA ASN A 73 -18.28 23.87 25.74
C ASN A 73 -18.18 23.00 27.01
N ALA A 74 -19.17 23.06 27.89
CA ALA A 74 -19.22 22.22 29.08
C ALA A 74 -19.23 20.72 28.73
N TYR A 75 -19.96 20.32 27.68
CA TYR A 75 -19.94 18.94 27.21
C TYR A 75 -18.59 18.55 26.59
N GLU A 76 -17.90 19.44 25.89
CA GLU A 76 -16.57 19.14 25.32
C GLU A 76 -15.53 18.84 26.40
N ILE A 77 -15.59 19.56 27.52
CA ILE A 77 -14.68 19.35 28.66
C ILE A 77 -15.07 18.07 29.42
N LEU A 78 -16.36 17.84 29.66
CA LEU A 78 -16.83 16.74 30.51
C LEU A 78 -17.03 15.41 29.78
N SER A 79 -17.11 15.41 28.44
CA SER A 79 -17.29 14.19 27.64
C SER A 79 -16.01 13.43 27.37
N ASP A 80 -14.84 14.04 27.56
CA ASP A 80 -13.55 13.38 27.42
C ASP A 80 -12.94 13.15 28.81
N GLU A 81 -12.64 11.90 29.14
CA GLU A 81 -12.14 11.51 30.46
C GLU A 81 -10.80 12.18 30.80
N GLU A 82 -9.93 12.42 29.80
CA GLU A 82 -8.66 13.10 29.99
C GLU A 82 -8.86 14.60 30.20
N LYS A 83 -9.75 15.24 29.41
CA LYS A 83 -10.08 16.67 29.58
C LYS A 83 -10.78 16.94 30.92
N ARG A 84 -11.72 16.07 31.31
CA ARG A 84 -12.41 16.13 32.60
C ARG A 84 -11.45 15.96 33.76
N LYS A 85 -10.55 14.97 33.69
CA LYS A 85 -9.53 14.75 34.73
C LYS A 85 -8.57 15.94 34.84
N ASN A 86 -8.18 16.54 33.72
CA ASN A 86 -7.35 17.75 33.73
C ASN A 86 -8.11 18.93 34.36
N TYR A 87 -9.40 19.11 34.03
CA TYR A 87 -10.25 20.13 34.64
C TYR A 87 -10.42 19.91 36.16
N ASP A 88 -10.65 18.67 36.59
CA ASP A 88 -10.82 18.31 38.01
C ASP A 88 -9.52 18.44 38.83
N MET A 89 -8.37 18.14 38.22
CA MET A 89 -7.06 18.21 38.88
C MET A 89 -6.52 19.63 39.00
N TYR A 90 -6.74 20.46 37.98
CA TYR A 90 -6.10 21.77 37.88
C TYR A 90 -7.04 22.95 38.05
N GLY A 91 -8.35 22.71 38.23
CA GLY A 91 -9.39 23.66 38.65
C GLY A 91 -9.17 25.09 38.17
N ASP A 92 -9.83 25.49 37.08
CA ASP A 92 -9.55 26.67 36.26
C ASP A 92 -9.25 28.00 36.99
N GLU A 93 -8.02 28.15 37.51
CA GLU A 93 -7.44 29.43 37.92
C GLU A 93 -6.16 29.78 37.15
N LYS A 94 -5.81 29.03 36.09
CA LYS A 94 -4.74 29.43 35.15
C LYS A 94 -4.99 29.10 33.67
N GLY A 95 -6.22 28.85 33.23
CA GLY A 95 -6.44 28.32 31.88
C GLY A 95 -7.80 28.59 31.26
N ASN A 96 -8.24 29.86 31.24
CA ASN A 96 -9.39 30.32 30.46
C ASN A 96 -9.39 29.72 29.03
N PRO A 97 -10.40 28.94 28.62
CA PRO A 97 -10.81 28.87 27.22
C PRO A 97 -11.43 30.22 26.87
N GLY A 98 -10.98 30.85 25.78
CA GLY A 98 -11.38 32.20 25.40
C GLY A 98 -12.89 32.43 25.39
N PHE A 99 -13.36 33.25 26.33
CA PHE A 99 -14.59 34.02 26.20
C PHE A 99 -14.23 35.50 26.26
N GLN A 100 -13.83 36.07 25.12
CA GLN A 100 -13.93 37.52 24.90
C GLN A 100 -15.11 37.78 23.99
N SER A 101 -16.22 38.20 24.59
CA SER A 101 -17.28 38.92 23.90
C SER A 101 -16.75 40.32 23.59
N GLY A 102 -16.50 40.61 22.32
CA GLY A 102 -16.11 41.96 21.87
C GLY A 102 -17.28 42.94 22.01
N SER A 103 -17.04 44.05 22.71
CA SER A 103 -17.85 45.28 22.62
C SER A 103 -17.48 46.06 21.35
N PRO A 104 -18.39 46.88 20.79
CA PRO A 104 -18.36 47.29 19.39
C PRO A 104 -17.43 48.48 19.14
N GLY A 105 -16.42 48.28 18.29
CA GLY A 105 -15.63 49.37 17.72
C GLY A 105 -14.13 49.14 17.80
N ASP A 106 -13.61 48.13 17.10
CA ASP A 106 -12.26 48.23 16.55
C ASP A 106 -12.09 47.24 15.38
N HIS A 107 -11.47 47.70 14.30
CA HIS A 107 -11.30 46.93 13.06
C HIS A 107 -9.97 46.17 13.11
N GLY A 108 -9.98 44.88 13.50
CA GLY A 108 -8.78 44.04 13.55
C GLY A 108 -9.10 42.55 13.65
N GLY A 109 -8.38 41.71 12.89
CA GLY A 109 -8.75 40.32 12.59
C GLY A 109 -8.62 39.30 13.73
N TYR A 110 -9.32 38.17 13.54
CA TYR A 110 -9.23 36.98 14.41
C TYR A 110 -8.26 35.95 13.84
N THR A 111 -7.08 35.89 14.44
CA THR A 111 -6.11 34.78 14.43
C THR A 111 -5.48 34.81 15.83
N TYR A 112 -5.46 33.75 16.65
CA TYR A 112 -4.55 32.61 16.53
C TYR A 112 -4.78 31.53 17.61
N PHE A 113 -4.70 30.24 17.22
CA PHE A 113 -3.55 29.41 17.61
C PHE A 113 -2.70 29.19 16.35
N THR A 114 -1.66 30.01 16.16
CA THR A 114 -0.49 29.67 15.35
C THR A 114 0.75 30.04 16.15
N ASN A 115 1.84 29.30 15.93
CA ASN A 115 3.18 29.66 16.35
C ASN A 115 3.95 30.03 15.06
N GLY A 116 4.75 31.10 15.11
CA GLY A 116 5.07 31.99 13.99
C GLY A 116 6.17 31.56 12.99
N GLY A 117 6.20 32.30 11.87
CA GLY A 117 7.22 32.29 10.80
C GLY A 117 6.71 33.03 9.53
N PRO A 118 7.48 33.94 8.89
CA PRO A 118 6.93 35.05 8.09
C PRO A 118 6.79 34.74 6.59
N GLY A 119 5.70 35.22 5.97
CA GLY A 119 5.54 35.23 4.50
C GLY A 119 4.09 35.40 4.07
N GLN A 120 3.76 36.59 3.55
CA GLN A 120 2.43 37.06 3.17
C GLN A 120 1.81 36.29 1.98
N ASN A 121 0.51 35.96 2.09
CA ASN A 121 -0.52 36.54 1.21
C ASN A 121 -1.93 36.19 1.70
N GLN A 122 -2.76 37.22 1.68
CA GLN A 122 -4.00 37.41 2.43
C GLN A 122 -5.18 37.27 1.48
N PHE A 123 -6.16 36.42 1.81
CA PHE A 123 -7.49 36.44 1.21
C PHE A 123 -8.52 36.66 2.31
N THR A 124 -9.13 37.84 2.30
CA THR A 124 -10.11 38.33 3.27
C THR A 124 -11.50 38.27 2.64
N TYR A 125 -12.45 37.57 3.28
CA TYR A 125 -13.88 37.75 3.02
C TYR A 125 -14.48 38.60 4.14
N GLY A 126 -15.16 39.68 3.78
CA GLY A 126 -15.78 40.63 4.69
C GLY A 126 -17.26 40.32 4.99
N PRO A 127 -17.88 41.01 5.98
CA PRO A 127 -19.11 40.59 6.63
C PRO A 127 -20.40 41.24 6.04
N SER A 128 -20.47 41.51 4.74
CA SER A 128 -21.62 42.18 4.12
C SER A 128 -22.52 41.28 3.24
N ASP A 129 -22.18 40.01 3.02
CA ASP A 129 -22.91 39.18 2.04
C ASP A 129 -24.01 38.28 2.62
N TRP A 130 -24.37 38.43 3.90
CA TRP A 130 -25.40 37.60 4.55
C TRP A 130 -26.84 38.13 4.45
N GLN A 131 -27.09 39.20 3.69
CA GLN A 131 -28.42 39.82 3.55
C GLN A 131 -29.07 39.71 2.16
N SER A 132 -28.50 38.95 1.24
CA SER A 132 -29.25 38.38 0.11
C SER A 132 -29.46 36.88 0.38
N MET A 133 -30.54 36.44 1.04
CA MET A 133 -31.86 36.25 0.40
C MET A 133 -31.69 35.89 -1.09
N GLY A 134 -32.03 34.72 -1.58
CA GLY A 134 -32.81 33.61 -1.06
C GLY A 134 -33.26 32.80 -2.28
N GLY A 135 -33.08 31.48 -2.25
CA GLY A 135 -33.35 30.67 -3.43
C GLY A 135 -33.26 29.17 -3.18
N GLN A 136 -34.34 28.64 -2.61
CA GLN A 136 -34.93 27.34 -2.95
C GLN A 136 -34.15 26.04 -2.63
N GLY A 137 -34.59 25.38 -1.55
CA GLY A 137 -34.75 23.92 -1.51
C GLY A 137 -33.55 23.09 -1.03
N GLY A 138 -33.72 22.43 0.13
CA GLY A 138 -32.90 21.27 0.53
C GLY A 138 -32.43 21.33 1.98
N SER A 139 -33.06 20.54 2.84
CA SER A 139 -32.66 20.30 4.23
C SER A 139 -31.18 19.92 4.37
N GLN A 140 -30.38 20.72 5.06
CA GLN A 140 -29.01 20.34 5.43
C GLN A 140 -29.02 19.61 6.77
N SER A 141 -28.77 18.30 6.70
CA SER A 141 -28.53 17.44 7.87
C SER A 141 -27.08 17.60 8.35
N PHE A 142 -26.89 17.95 9.62
CA PHE A 142 -25.61 17.84 10.30
C PHE A 142 -25.34 16.36 10.64
N SER A 143 -24.18 15.84 10.23
CA SER A 143 -23.76 14.46 10.52
C SER A 143 -22.90 14.39 11.78
N PHE A 144 -23.33 13.61 12.78
CA PHE A 144 -22.55 13.29 13.98
C PHE A 144 -22.02 11.85 13.90
N SER A 145 -20.73 11.65 14.22
CA SER A 145 -20.11 10.32 14.32
C SER A 145 -20.04 9.88 15.79
N PHE A 146 -20.69 8.76 16.13
CA PHE A 146 -20.59 8.10 17.44
C PHE A 146 -19.76 6.81 17.30
N GLY A 147 -18.85 6.55 18.24
CA GLY A 147 -18.03 5.33 18.27
C GLY A 147 -17.82 4.73 19.68
N GLY A 148 -18.60 3.68 20.00
CA GLY A 148 -18.29 2.52 20.88
C GLY A 148 -18.64 2.57 22.40
N PRO A 149 -18.73 1.43 23.15
CA PRO A 149 -19.08 0.03 22.80
C PRO A 149 -20.16 -0.67 23.73
N SER A 150 -20.74 -1.80 23.23
CA SER A 150 -21.44 -2.95 23.88
C SER A 150 -22.97 -2.94 24.23
N GLY A 151 -23.73 -3.90 23.65
CA GLY A 151 -24.84 -4.63 24.35
C GLY A 151 -26.27 -4.80 23.75
N GLY A 152 -26.48 -5.57 22.65
CA GLY A 152 -27.67 -6.39 22.17
C GLY A 152 -29.16 -5.93 22.26
N PRO A 153 -30.16 -6.61 21.61
CA PRO A 153 -30.15 -7.82 20.74
C PRO A 153 -30.85 -7.72 19.34
N SER A 154 -30.26 -8.41 18.34
CA SER A 154 -30.83 -9.09 17.13
C SER A 154 -31.58 -8.29 16.01
N PRO A 155 -31.67 -8.78 14.74
CA PRO A 155 -31.06 -9.94 14.05
C PRO A 155 -30.28 -9.59 12.74
N PHE A 156 -29.48 -10.53 12.21
CA PHE A 156 -28.72 -10.51 10.92
C PHE A 156 -27.27 -9.96 10.91
N SER A 157 -26.40 -10.72 11.58
CA SER A 157 -25.08 -11.30 11.16
C SER A 157 -24.59 -11.07 9.70
N PHE A 158 -23.31 -10.96 9.32
CA PHE A 158 -22.11 -11.76 9.66
C PHE A 158 -20.78 -10.99 9.44
N GLY A 159 -19.78 -11.28 10.28
CA GLY A 159 -18.40 -10.78 10.19
C GLY A 159 -17.48 -11.63 9.31
N MET A 160 -16.55 -10.97 8.61
CA MET A 160 -15.63 -11.56 7.62
C MET A 160 -14.23 -11.90 8.18
N ASN A 161 -14.13 -12.30 9.46
CA ASN A 161 -12.85 -12.72 10.05
C ASN A 161 -12.77 -14.23 10.38
N ASP A 162 -13.86 -14.98 10.25
CA ASP A 162 -13.90 -16.44 10.52
C ASP A 162 -14.05 -17.31 9.25
N ILE A 163 -13.95 -16.71 8.05
CA ILE A 163 -13.91 -17.43 6.77
C ILE A 163 -12.45 -17.64 6.28
N PHE A 164 -11.50 -16.85 6.76
CA PHE A 164 -10.11 -16.87 6.27
C PHE A 164 -9.19 -17.87 6.99
N SER A 165 -9.64 -18.49 8.08
CA SER A 165 -8.94 -19.56 8.79
C SER A 165 -9.32 -20.96 8.31
N ASN A 166 -10.40 -21.10 7.53
CA ASN A 166 -10.85 -22.38 6.95
C ASN A 166 -10.53 -22.51 5.45
N PHE A 167 -9.76 -21.58 4.87
CA PHE A 167 -9.42 -21.58 3.44
C PHE A 167 -7.97 -22.02 3.13
N PHE A 168 -7.12 -22.17 4.15
CA PHE A 168 -5.77 -22.76 4.01
C PHE A 168 -5.62 -23.93 5.01
N GLY A 169 -6.15 -25.09 4.64
CA GLY A 169 -6.10 -26.30 5.45
C GLY A 169 -6.69 -27.50 4.73
N ASP A 170 -5.99 -27.93 3.68
CA ASP A 170 -5.90 -29.24 3.03
C ASP A 170 -7.08 -30.24 3.01
N ASN A 171 -7.22 -30.82 1.83
CA ASN A 171 -8.15 -31.87 1.45
C ASN A 171 -7.50 -33.24 1.69
N SER A 172 -7.99 -34.01 2.68
CA SER A 172 -7.89 -35.48 2.63
C SER A 172 -8.82 -36.17 3.64
N GLY A 173 -9.86 -36.83 3.12
CA GLY A 173 -10.18 -38.22 3.47
C GLY A 173 -10.85 -38.52 4.82
N ALA A 174 -12.14 -38.83 4.74
CA ALA A 174 -12.80 -40.01 5.32
C ALA A 174 -12.72 -40.31 6.83
N GLY A 175 -13.90 -40.37 7.46
CA GLY A 175 -14.27 -41.53 8.31
C GLY A 175 -14.43 -41.28 9.82
N GLY A 176 -15.66 -41.49 10.30
CA GLY A 176 -15.92 -42.26 11.53
C GLY A 176 -15.73 -41.59 12.90
N GLN A 177 -16.83 -41.07 13.44
CA GLN A 177 -17.45 -41.45 14.72
C GLN A 177 -16.60 -41.71 16.00
N PHE A 178 -17.13 -41.13 17.10
CA PHE A 178 -17.13 -41.58 18.50
C PHE A 178 -16.17 -40.95 19.52
N GLY A 179 -16.76 -40.54 20.66
CA GLY A 179 -16.20 -40.76 22.01
C GLY A 179 -15.44 -39.60 22.66
N GLY A 180 -16.07 -38.93 23.64
CA GLY A 180 -15.41 -37.94 24.49
C GLY A 180 -14.48 -38.55 25.54
N PHE A 181 -13.70 -37.70 26.22
CA PHE A 181 -13.32 -37.89 27.62
C PHE A 181 -12.85 -36.57 28.25
N THR A 182 -13.18 -36.44 29.52
CA THR A 182 -12.86 -35.40 30.50
C THR A 182 -11.37 -35.33 30.81
N GLY A 183 -10.86 -34.12 31.08
CA GLY A 183 -9.52 -33.92 31.63
C GLY A 183 -9.35 -32.52 32.23
N SER A 184 -9.60 -32.40 33.53
CA SER A 184 -9.45 -31.18 34.32
C SER A 184 -7.97 -30.83 34.50
N SER A 185 -7.59 -29.59 34.22
CA SER A 185 -6.33 -28.99 34.69
C SER A 185 -6.54 -27.49 34.87
N ARG A 186 -6.71 -27.09 36.13
CA ARG A 186 -6.80 -25.70 36.60
C ARG A 186 -5.49 -24.97 36.29
N ALA A 187 -5.50 -24.03 35.35
CA ALA A 187 -4.50 -22.98 35.23
C ALA A 187 -5.06 -21.68 35.84
N ARG A 188 -4.23 -21.02 36.67
CA ARG A 188 -4.51 -19.72 37.29
C ARG A 188 -4.74 -18.65 36.21
N PRO A 189 -5.62 -17.65 36.43
CA PRO A 189 -5.80 -16.56 35.48
C PRO A 189 -4.58 -15.66 35.54
N ASP A 190 -3.72 -15.77 34.54
CA ASP A 190 -2.66 -14.81 34.28
C ASP A 190 -3.30 -13.48 33.88
N SER A 191 -2.78 -12.39 34.44
CA SER A 191 -3.25 -11.03 34.25
C SER A 191 -3.35 -10.70 32.75
N GLN A 192 -4.50 -10.14 32.35
CA GLN A 192 -4.76 -9.62 31.02
C GLN A 192 -3.69 -8.59 30.64
N SER A 193 -2.68 -9.02 29.88
CA SER A 193 -1.79 -8.11 29.17
C SER A 193 -2.51 -7.65 27.91
N THR A 194 -2.72 -6.35 27.79
CA THR A 194 -3.08 -5.71 26.52
C THR A 194 -2.06 -6.11 25.46
N PRO A 195 -2.46 -6.42 24.21
CA PRO A 195 -1.51 -6.78 23.16
C PRO A 195 -0.49 -5.64 23.00
N LYS A 196 0.78 -5.92 23.30
CA LYS A 196 1.87 -4.95 23.13
C LYS A 196 1.88 -4.48 21.68
N SER A 197 1.81 -3.17 21.46
CA SER A 197 1.77 -2.59 20.10
C SER A 197 3.10 -2.78 19.36
N ILE A 198 4.17 -3.01 20.14
CA ILE A 198 5.53 -3.24 19.68
C ILE A 198 5.84 -4.72 19.56
N ARG A 199 6.34 -5.11 18.39
CA ARG A 199 6.70 -6.50 18.10
C ARG A 199 8.11 -6.82 18.56
N ALA A 200 8.27 -7.85 19.39
CA ALA A 200 9.59 -8.40 19.69
C ALA A 200 10.18 -9.09 18.44
N LEU A 201 11.42 -8.74 18.09
CA LEU A 201 12.11 -9.23 16.91
C LEU A 201 13.17 -10.26 17.29
N SER A 202 13.03 -11.46 16.73
CA SER A 202 14.10 -12.46 16.70
C SER A 202 14.94 -12.34 15.44
N SER A 203 16.09 -13.00 15.41
CA SER A 203 16.95 -13.09 14.22
C SER A 203 16.22 -13.55 12.95
N GLN A 204 15.24 -14.46 13.09
CA GLN A 204 14.46 -14.97 11.97
C GLN A 204 13.44 -13.93 11.48
N VAL A 205 12.74 -13.28 12.41
CA VAL A 205 11.73 -12.25 12.07
C VAL A 205 12.41 -11.05 11.43
N TYR A 206 13.58 -10.63 11.94
CA TYR A 206 14.35 -9.53 11.34
C TYR A 206 14.69 -9.81 9.87
N LYS A 207 15.26 -10.99 9.58
CA LYS A 207 15.61 -11.38 8.20
C LYS A 207 14.40 -11.49 7.27
N LYS A 208 13.27 -11.99 7.78
CA LYS A 208 12.07 -12.25 6.97
C LYS A 208 11.22 -10.99 6.73
N GLU A 209 11.09 -10.14 7.75
CA GLU A 209 10.09 -9.06 7.76
C GLU A 209 10.66 -7.64 7.75
N VAL A 210 11.92 -7.48 8.16
CA VAL A 210 12.58 -6.16 8.19
C VAL A 210 13.43 -5.97 6.95
N VAL A 211 14.32 -6.92 6.66
CA VAL A 211 15.31 -6.79 5.60
C VAL A 211 14.66 -6.75 4.22
N ASP A 212 14.93 -5.67 3.48
CA ASP A 212 14.58 -5.47 2.06
C ASP A 212 13.09 -5.72 1.68
N GLN A 213 12.17 -5.53 2.64
CA GLN A 213 10.72 -5.64 2.42
C GLN A 213 10.07 -4.35 1.88
N GLY A 214 10.83 -3.24 1.80
CA GLY A 214 10.34 -1.95 1.31
C GLY A 214 9.58 -1.11 2.35
N MET A 215 9.41 -1.62 3.57
CA MET A 215 8.74 -0.92 4.67
C MET A 215 9.73 -0.39 5.69
N THR A 216 9.61 0.88 6.05
CA THR A 216 10.43 1.48 7.12
C THR A 216 10.06 0.88 8.48
N TRP A 217 11.08 0.51 9.25
CA TRP A 217 10.93 0.02 10.62
C TRP A 217 11.60 0.98 11.60
N LEU A 218 10.90 1.32 12.68
CA LEU A 218 11.46 1.97 13.85
C LEU A 218 11.76 0.88 14.88
N LEU A 219 13.05 0.69 15.15
CA LEU A 219 13.56 -0.36 16.01
C LEU A 219 14.18 0.26 17.26
N PHE A 220 14.06 -0.42 18.40
CA PHE A 220 14.90 -0.10 19.54
C PHE A 220 15.49 -1.36 20.16
N SER A 221 16.73 -1.25 20.62
CA SER A 221 17.44 -2.30 21.32
C SER A 221 17.56 -1.98 22.80
N TYR A 222 17.38 -3.01 23.64
CA TYR A 222 17.46 -2.90 25.09
C TYR A 222 17.98 -4.20 25.70
N THR A 223 18.38 -4.13 26.97
CA THR A 223 18.56 -5.29 27.84
C THR A 223 17.62 -5.12 29.03
N THR A 224 17.21 -6.24 29.62
CA THR A 224 16.29 -6.29 30.77
C THR A 224 16.83 -5.59 32.01
N SER A 225 18.15 -5.50 32.13
CA SER A 225 18.88 -4.84 33.22
C SER A 225 18.98 -3.31 33.08
N LEU A 226 18.74 -2.74 31.89
CA LEU A 226 18.86 -1.31 31.64
C LEU A 226 17.65 -0.53 32.17
N LYS A 227 17.91 0.48 32.99
CA LYS A 227 16.89 1.45 33.41
C LYS A 227 16.53 2.37 32.24
N GLY A 228 15.26 2.79 32.16
CA GLY A 228 14.78 3.76 31.16
C GLY A 228 14.27 3.16 29.85
N HIS A 229 14.32 1.83 29.64
CA HIS A 229 13.77 1.20 28.43
C HIS A 229 12.25 1.41 28.29
N GLN A 230 11.51 1.44 29.40
CA GLN A 230 10.06 1.70 29.40
C GLN A 230 9.72 3.10 28.87
N HIS A 231 10.55 4.11 29.16
CA HIS A 231 10.34 5.47 28.67
C HIS A 231 10.56 5.55 27.15
N VAL A 232 11.62 4.88 26.66
CA VAL A 232 11.88 4.77 25.21
C VAL A 232 10.79 3.97 24.51
N GLU A 233 10.29 2.91 25.14
CA GLU A 233 9.16 2.12 24.63
C GLU A 233 7.92 3.00 24.46
N SER A 234 7.52 3.76 25.49
CA SER A 234 6.38 4.69 25.43
C SER A 234 6.57 5.77 24.35
N LEU A 235 7.77 6.32 24.22
CA LEU A 235 8.11 7.29 23.18
C LEU A 235 7.96 6.70 21.77
N VAL A 236 8.44 5.46 21.57
CA VAL A 236 8.32 4.73 20.31
C VAL A 236 6.85 4.43 20.01
N GLU A 237 6.04 4.05 20.99
CA GLU A 237 4.59 3.84 20.82
C GLU A 237 3.85 5.11 20.43
N GLU A 238 4.17 6.25 21.05
CA GLU A 238 3.59 7.54 20.69
C GLU A 238 3.86 7.87 19.23
N VAL A 239 5.12 7.73 18.79
CA VAL A 239 5.50 7.96 17.38
C VAL A 239 4.84 6.93 16.45
N ALA A 240 4.75 5.66 16.86
CA ALA A 240 4.07 4.62 16.10
C ALA A 240 2.58 4.91 15.91
N SER A 241 1.92 5.45 16.94
CA SER A 241 0.52 5.85 16.88
C SER A 241 0.32 7.00 15.89
N SER A 242 1.22 7.98 15.90
CA SER A 242 1.16 9.14 14.99
C SER A 242 1.51 8.77 13.54
N LEU A 243 2.35 7.75 13.31
CA LEU A 243 2.76 7.28 11.99
C LEU A 243 2.16 5.91 11.65
N LYS A 244 0.97 5.62 12.20
CA LYS A 244 0.30 4.34 12.01
C LYS A 244 0.05 4.06 10.54
N GLY A 245 0.56 2.91 10.08
CA GLY A 245 0.52 2.50 8.67
C GLY A 245 1.68 3.01 7.82
N ALA A 246 2.37 4.07 8.26
CA ALA A 246 3.54 4.62 7.56
C ALA A 246 4.84 3.89 7.88
N LEU A 247 4.97 3.35 9.10
CA LEU A 247 6.10 2.53 9.53
C LEU A 247 5.64 1.41 10.45
N LYS A 248 6.50 0.41 10.63
CA LYS A 248 6.34 -0.66 11.63
C LYS A 248 7.27 -0.42 12.81
N VAL A 249 6.92 -0.96 13.97
CA VAL A 249 7.76 -0.87 15.17
C VAL A 249 8.21 -2.25 15.63
N GLY A 250 9.45 -2.32 16.11
CA GLY A 250 10.02 -3.54 16.66
C GLY A 250 10.96 -3.29 17.82
N SER A 251 11.04 -4.24 18.75
CA SER A 251 11.98 -4.23 19.86
C SER A 251 12.93 -5.42 19.76
N VAL A 252 14.19 -5.20 20.10
CA VAL A 252 15.21 -6.26 20.15
C VAL A 252 15.75 -6.33 21.57
N ASN A 253 15.50 -7.47 22.24
CA ASN A 253 16.10 -7.76 23.54
C ASN A 253 17.48 -8.41 23.33
N CYS A 254 18.54 -7.66 23.63
CA CYS A 254 19.92 -8.12 23.43
C CYS A 254 20.40 -9.14 24.47
N ASP A 255 19.62 -9.40 25.54
CA ASP A 255 19.90 -10.51 26.45
C ASP A 255 19.54 -11.85 25.79
N THR A 256 18.42 -11.88 25.06
CA THR A 256 17.93 -13.09 24.38
C THR A 256 18.48 -13.24 22.97
N GLU A 257 18.69 -12.13 22.26
CA GLU A 257 19.13 -12.10 20.86
C GLU A 257 20.54 -11.47 20.72
N ALA A 258 21.49 -11.96 21.52
CA ALA A 258 22.85 -11.40 21.58
C ALA A 258 23.59 -11.45 20.23
N SER A 259 23.41 -12.52 19.46
CA SER A 259 24.00 -12.68 18.11
C SER A 259 23.48 -11.61 17.15
N LEU A 260 22.16 -11.40 17.10
CA LEU A 260 21.53 -10.37 16.29
C LEU A 260 22.05 -8.97 16.65
N CYS A 261 22.13 -8.68 17.96
CA CYS A 261 22.60 -7.38 18.41
C CYS A 261 24.06 -7.12 18.06
N LYS A 262 24.90 -8.17 18.07
CA LYS A 262 26.30 -8.11 17.68
C LYS A 262 26.44 -7.91 16.17
N ASP A 263 25.73 -8.70 15.37
CA ASP A 263 25.78 -8.66 13.90
C ASP A 263 25.32 -7.31 13.35
N LEU A 264 24.28 -6.71 13.97
CA LEU A 264 23.76 -5.40 13.57
C LEU A 264 24.47 -4.22 14.23
N GLY A 265 25.39 -4.46 15.17
CA GLY A 265 26.06 -3.40 15.93
C GLY A 265 25.14 -2.57 16.84
N ILE A 266 23.99 -3.13 17.24
CA ILE A 266 22.93 -2.43 17.99
C ILE A 266 22.99 -2.68 19.50
N TYR A 267 24.02 -3.37 20.01
CA TYR A 267 24.10 -3.68 21.44
C TYR A 267 24.04 -2.40 22.29
N PRO A 268 23.11 -2.29 23.25
CA PRO A 268 22.96 -1.10 24.09
C PRO A 268 24.05 -1.09 25.16
N ARG A 269 24.75 0.04 25.33
CA ARG A 269 25.84 0.15 26.31
C ARG A 269 25.40 0.73 27.65
N ARG A 270 24.84 1.94 27.63
CA ARG A 270 24.43 2.68 28.84
C ARG A 270 22.93 3.03 28.85
N MET A 271 22.33 3.10 27.67
CA MET A 271 20.92 3.41 27.46
C MET A 271 20.40 2.61 26.25
N PRO A 272 19.07 2.40 26.16
CA PRO A 272 18.45 1.85 24.97
C PRO A 272 18.81 2.69 23.74
N ARG A 273 18.98 2.03 22.59
CA ARG A 273 19.34 2.68 21.33
C ARG A 273 18.19 2.55 20.35
N VAL A 274 17.87 3.62 19.64
CA VAL A 274 16.77 3.69 18.67
C VAL A 274 17.36 3.78 17.26
N PHE A 275 16.77 3.04 16.33
CA PHE A 275 17.22 2.94 14.96
C PHE A 275 16.04 3.02 14.01
N VAL A 276 16.27 3.55 12.82
CA VAL A 276 15.33 3.46 11.70
C VAL A 276 15.96 2.63 10.59
N TYR A 277 15.24 1.60 10.15
CA TYR A 277 15.57 0.87 8.94
C TYR A 277 15.12 1.68 7.73
N SER A 278 16.07 2.36 7.11
CA SER A 278 15.89 3.46 6.16
C SER A 278 16.11 3.01 4.72
N TYR A 279 15.26 3.51 3.82
CA TYR A 279 15.37 3.36 2.37
C TYR A 279 15.65 4.70 1.66
N LYS A 280 16.17 5.69 2.40
CA LYS A 280 16.42 7.04 1.88
C LYS A 280 17.49 7.08 0.79
N ALA A 281 18.54 6.27 0.92
CA ALA A 281 19.74 6.32 0.08
C ALA A 281 19.78 5.24 -1.01
N SER A 282 19.05 4.13 -0.84
CA SER A 282 19.13 2.95 -1.70
C SER A 282 17.83 2.14 -1.68
N GLU A 283 17.65 1.28 -2.68
CA GLU A 283 16.63 0.23 -2.67
C GLU A 283 16.87 -0.81 -1.58
N LYS A 284 18.12 -0.97 -1.14
CA LYS A 284 18.47 -1.79 0.02
C LYS A 284 18.35 -0.98 1.30
N GLY A 285 17.72 -1.56 2.31
CA GLY A 285 17.52 -0.90 3.58
C GLY A 285 18.81 -0.85 4.41
N LEU A 286 19.07 0.30 5.04
CA LEU A 286 20.19 0.50 5.95
C LEU A 286 19.65 0.86 7.34
N LEU A 287 20.24 0.28 8.38
CA LEU A 287 19.93 0.66 9.74
C LEU A 287 20.66 1.96 10.09
N VAL A 288 19.91 2.99 10.47
CA VAL A 288 20.44 4.31 10.85
C VAL A 288 20.08 4.57 12.31
N GLU A 289 21.08 4.88 13.13
CA GLU A 289 20.88 5.21 14.54
C GLU A 289 20.28 6.61 14.70
N TYR A 290 19.39 6.75 15.68
CA TYR A 290 18.87 8.04 16.11
C TYR A 290 19.77 8.64 17.20
N ASP A 291 20.35 9.80 16.92
CA ASP A 291 21.25 10.54 17.80
C ASP A 291 20.71 11.94 18.18
N GLY A 292 19.46 12.24 17.82
CA GLY A 292 18.81 13.52 18.10
C GLY A 292 18.17 13.62 19.48
N ASP A 293 17.44 14.72 19.70
CA ASP A 293 16.78 15.02 20.96
C ASP A 293 15.72 13.97 21.34
N TRP A 294 15.70 13.57 22.61
CA TRP A 294 14.71 12.62 23.11
C TRP A 294 13.34 13.29 23.26
N GLY A 295 12.49 13.12 22.25
CA GLY A 295 11.12 13.61 22.24
C GLY A 295 10.34 13.13 21.01
N ALA A 296 9.02 13.07 21.12
CA ALA A 296 8.18 12.44 20.09
C ALA A 296 8.23 13.22 18.76
N LYS A 297 8.31 14.55 18.82
CA LYS A 297 8.40 15.42 17.64
C LYS A 297 9.72 15.22 16.86
N PRO A 298 10.92 15.36 17.48
CA PRO A 298 12.19 15.05 16.82
C PRO A 298 12.25 13.64 16.23
N LEU A 299 11.86 12.63 16.99
CA LEU A 299 11.89 11.23 16.54
C LEU A 299 10.91 10.99 15.38
N LYS A 300 9.71 11.59 15.42
CA LYS A 300 8.75 11.53 14.30
C LYS A 300 9.33 12.17 13.03
N SER A 301 9.96 13.34 13.14
CA SER A 301 10.57 14.02 11.98
C SER A 301 11.68 13.16 11.37
N PHE A 302 12.53 12.58 12.22
CA PHE A 302 13.57 11.64 11.81
C PHE A 302 12.99 10.44 11.05
N CYS A 303 11.95 9.79 11.59
CA CYS A 303 11.25 8.71 10.91
C CYS A 303 10.69 9.11 9.54
N GLN A 304 10.08 10.30 9.43
CA GLN A 304 9.51 10.81 8.17
C GLN A 304 10.57 11.06 7.09
N ASP A 305 11.74 11.54 7.48
CA ASP A 305 12.86 11.77 6.56
C ASP A 305 13.40 10.46 5.98
N HIS A 306 13.38 9.40 6.79
CA HIS A 306 13.88 8.07 6.45
C HIS A 306 12.85 7.13 5.80
N LEU A 307 11.63 7.61 5.51
CA LEU A 307 10.63 6.88 4.72
C LEU A 307 11.15 6.52 3.33
N PRO A 308 10.54 5.54 2.63
CA PRO A 308 11.00 5.12 1.32
C PRO A 308 10.93 6.25 0.28
N ARG A 309 11.82 6.21 -0.70
CA ARG A 309 11.86 7.13 -1.85
C ARG A 309 11.84 6.36 -3.17
N PHE A 310 10.99 5.33 -3.24
CA PHE A 310 10.88 4.48 -4.44
C PHE A 310 10.07 5.13 -5.56
N SER A 311 9.26 6.16 -5.25
CA SER A 311 8.64 7.00 -6.27
C SER A 311 9.69 7.81 -7.00
N LYS A 312 9.74 7.71 -8.32
CA LYS A 312 10.60 8.54 -9.17
C LYS A 312 9.83 9.77 -9.62
N ARG A 313 10.47 10.93 -9.56
CA ARG A 313 9.88 12.13 -10.13
C ARG A 313 10.11 12.20 -11.63
N VAL A 314 9.06 12.51 -12.37
CA VAL A 314 9.08 12.63 -13.83
C VAL A 314 8.28 13.84 -14.30
N ASP A 315 8.54 14.29 -15.52
CA ASP A 315 7.80 15.37 -16.15
C ASP A 315 6.53 14.88 -16.85
N LEU A 316 5.57 15.78 -17.08
CA LEU A 316 4.33 15.50 -17.82
C LEU A 316 4.57 14.89 -19.22
N ASN A 317 5.71 15.17 -19.83
CA ASN A 317 6.08 14.61 -21.13
C ASN A 317 6.41 13.11 -21.06
N PHE A 318 6.97 12.64 -19.94
CA PHE A 318 7.23 11.22 -19.72
C PHE A 318 5.93 10.41 -19.79
N VAL A 319 4.85 10.95 -19.21
CA VAL A 319 3.51 10.33 -19.20
C VAL A 319 2.92 10.18 -20.60
N LYS A 320 3.30 11.05 -21.55
CA LYS A 320 2.90 10.92 -22.97
C LYS A 320 3.62 9.75 -23.65
N SER A 321 4.92 9.61 -23.39
CA SER A 321 5.76 8.57 -23.99
C SER A 321 5.64 7.19 -23.34
N SER A 322 5.25 7.13 -22.07
CA SER A 322 5.19 5.89 -21.27
C SER A 322 4.00 4.98 -21.61
N SER A 323 3.29 5.26 -22.71
CA SER A 323 2.28 4.35 -23.27
C SER A 323 2.89 3.04 -23.80
N VAL A 324 4.22 2.84 -23.72
CA VAL A 324 4.94 1.84 -24.52
C VAL A 324 6.03 1.04 -23.78
N THR A 325 6.31 1.24 -22.48
CA THR A 325 7.13 0.25 -21.77
C THR A 325 6.23 -0.87 -21.26
N VAL A 326 6.28 -2.02 -21.94
CA VAL A 326 5.73 -3.30 -21.45
C VAL A 326 6.57 -3.72 -20.25
N ASP A 327 6.40 -3.01 -19.13
CA ASP A 327 7.02 -3.36 -17.88
C ASP A 327 6.25 -4.52 -17.25
N LYS A 328 6.98 -5.43 -16.62
CA LYS A 328 6.42 -6.60 -15.92
C LYS A 328 5.43 -6.21 -14.81
N PHE A 329 5.49 -4.97 -14.35
CA PHE A 329 4.68 -4.45 -13.25
C PHE A 329 3.81 -3.27 -13.70
N PRO A 330 2.59 -3.14 -13.18
CA PRO A 330 1.76 -1.99 -13.44
C PRO A 330 2.40 -0.72 -12.86
N THR A 331 2.09 0.41 -13.47
CA THR A 331 2.64 1.72 -13.10
C THR A 331 1.53 2.62 -12.55
N VAL A 332 1.82 3.38 -11.50
CA VAL A 332 0.94 4.41 -10.95
C VAL A 332 1.67 5.75 -10.86
N VAL A 333 0.96 6.80 -11.23
CA VAL A 333 1.46 8.17 -11.29
C VAL A 333 0.57 9.07 -10.45
N LEU A 334 1.18 9.76 -9.48
CA LEU A 334 0.53 10.81 -8.72
C LEU A 334 0.70 12.16 -9.43
N LEU A 335 -0.41 12.79 -9.78
CA LEU A 335 -0.47 14.18 -10.27
C LEU A 335 -0.79 15.09 -9.09
N SER A 336 0.09 16.04 -8.79
CA SER A 336 -0.03 16.93 -7.64
C SER A 336 0.55 18.30 -7.94
N THR A 337 0.04 19.33 -7.27
CA THR A 337 0.61 20.68 -7.30
C THR A 337 1.84 20.84 -6.41
N LYS A 338 2.10 19.87 -5.54
CA LYS A 338 3.19 19.92 -4.56
C LYS A 338 4.55 19.72 -5.23
N LYS A 339 5.51 20.54 -4.81
CA LYS A 339 6.92 20.39 -5.18
C LYS A 339 7.56 19.18 -4.52
N ASP A 340 7.07 18.64 -3.40
CA ASP A 340 7.69 17.46 -2.78
C ASP A 340 6.77 16.24 -2.83
N THR A 341 7.36 15.06 -2.94
CA THR A 341 6.62 13.80 -2.94
C THR A 341 5.92 13.63 -1.58
N PRO A 342 4.58 13.56 -1.54
CA PRO A 342 3.86 13.49 -0.27
C PRO A 342 4.24 12.27 0.56
N VAL A 343 4.24 12.40 1.89
CA VAL A 343 4.55 11.31 2.84
C VAL A 343 3.71 10.07 2.57
N ILE A 344 2.41 10.25 2.34
CA ILE A 344 1.50 9.13 2.01
C ILE A 344 1.96 8.37 0.76
N TRP A 345 2.41 9.08 -0.27
CA TRP A 345 2.87 8.47 -1.51
C TRP A 345 4.20 7.71 -1.33
N ARG A 346 5.11 8.27 -0.51
CA ARG A 346 6.34 7.58 -0.09
C ARG A 346 6.05 6.27 0.62
N VAL A 347 5.08 6.27 1.55
CA VAL A 347 4.64 5.07 2.27
C VAL A 347 4.05 4.03 1.32
N LEU A 348 3.13 4.42 0.44
CA LEU A 348 2.52 3.52 -0.54
C LEU A 348 3.56 2.92 -1.48
N SER A 349 4.54 3.72 -1.93
CA SER A 349 5.63 3.21 -2.77
C SER A 349 6.45 2.11 -2.07
N GLY A 350 6.58 2.18 -0.74
CA GLY A 350 7.18 1.14 0.10
C GLY A 350 6.31 -0.11 0.25
N LEU A 351 5.02 0.07 0.56
CA LEU A 351 4.06 -1.04 0.74
C LEU A 351 3.93 -1.92 -0.51
N TYR A 352 4.00 -1.32 -1.69
CA TYR A 352 3.89 -2.02 -2.99
C TYR A 352 5.23 -2.14 -3.72
N HIS A 353 6.34 -2.04 -2.98
CA HIS A 353 7.68 -2.21 -3.53
C HIS A 353 7.80 -3.53 -4.30
N LYS A 354 8.43 -3.50 -5.48
CA LYS A 354 8.57 -4.63 -6.43
C LYS A 354 7.24 -5.26 -6.92
N ARG A 355 6.10 -4.63 -6.66
CA ARG A 355 4.79 -5.04 -7.20
C ARG A 355 4.22 -4.02 -8.16
N ILE A 356 4.46 -2.74 -7.92
CA ILE A 356 3.94 -1.62 -8.69
C ILE A 356 5.03 -0.55 -8.79
N ILE A 357 5.15 0.09 -9.95
CA ILE A 357 6.09 1.18 -10.19
C ILE A 357 5.40 2.50 -9.83
N PHE A 358 6.04 3.32 -8.99
CA PHE A 358 5.50 4.60 -8.54
C PHE A 358 6.23 5.76 -9.20
N TYR A 359 5.46 6.72 -9.72
CA TYR A 359 5.96 8.02 -10.15
C TYR A 359 5.16 9.14 -9.50
N ASP A 360 5.78 10.31 -9.40
CA ASP A 360 5.10 11.55 -9.06
C ASP A 360 5.45 12.67 -10.06
N VAL A 361 4.45 13.46 -10.40
CA VAL A 361 4.53 14.55 -11.37
C VAL A 361 3.96 15.81 -10.76
N GLN A 362 4.75 16.88 -10.83
CA GLN A 362 4.29 18.20 -10.45
C GLN A 362 3.49 18.80 -11.62
N VAL A 363 2.26 19.23 -11.33
CA VAL A 363 1.37 19.89 -12.28
C VAL A 363 0.91 21.21 -11.70
N GLN A 364 0.81 22.26 -12.49
CA GLN A 364 0.33 23.55 -12.00
C GLN A 364 -1.18 23.55 -11.73
N ASP A 365 -1.97 23.04 -12.68
CA ASP A 365 -3.44 23.04 -12.58
C ASP A 365 -4.07 21.87 -13.38
N ALA A 366 -5.29 21.48 -13.00
CA ALA A 366 -6.12 20.52 -13.72
C ALA A 366 -6.51 21.02 -15.12
N SER A 367 -6.39 22.32 -15.40
CA SER A 367 -6.62 22.89 -16.73
C SER A 367 -5.56 22.53 -17.76
N ASP A 368 -4.41 21.98 -17.36
CA ASP A 368 -3.34 21.57 -18.28
C ASP A 368 -3.89 20.61 -19.36
N PRO A 369 -3.64 20.89 -20.66
CA PRO A 369 -4.13 20.06 -21.76
C PRO A 369 -3.75 18.59 -21.65
N THR A 370 -2.57 18.30 -21.08
CA THR A 370 -2.07 16.94 -20.87
C THR A 370 -2.86 16.24 -19.77
N VAL A 371 -3.18 16.95 -18.69
CA VAL A 371 -3.97 16.41 -17.56
C VAL A 371 -5.43 16.17 -17.96
N LYS A 372 -6.03 17.09 -18.73
CA LYS A 372 -7.35 16.87 -19.33
C LYS A 372 -7.40 15.66 -20.26
N LYS A 373 -6.37 15.45 -21.09
CA LYS A 373 -6.24 14.24 -21.94
C LYS A 373 -6.13 12.96 -21.13
N LEU A 374 -5.57 13.03 -19.91
CA LEU A 374 -5.53 11.89 -19.00
C LEU A 374 -6.90 11.56 -18.40
N GLY A 375 -7.90 12.44 -18.52
CA GLY A 375 -9.24 12.27 -17.96
C GLY A 375 -9.31 12.68 -16.49
N VAL A 376 -8.44 13.59 -16.07
CA VAL A 376 -8.37 14.11 -14.70
C VAL A 376 -9.02 15.48 -14.66
N ASP A 377 -10.03 15.61 -13.81
CA ASP A 377 -10.85 16.79 -13.59
C ASP A 377 -10.45 17.59 -12.34
N ALA A 378 -9.89 16.92 -11.33
CA ALA A 378 -9.45 17.53 -10.08
C ALA A 378 -8.13 16.95 -9.56
N LEU A 379 -7.26 17.82 -9.03
CA LEU A 379 -6.00 17.46 -8.37
C LEU A 379 -6.13 17.49 -6.83
N PRO A 380 -5.35 16.69 -6.08
CA PRO A 380 -4.43 15.66 -6.55
C PRO A 380 -5.16 14.44 -7.13
N ALA A 381 -4.54 13.78 -8.10
CA ALA A 381 -5.11 12.61 -8.77
C ALA A 381 -4.10 11.48 -8.92
N ILE A 382 -4.60 10.25 -8.99
CA ILE A 382 -3.81 9.05 -9.28
C ILE A 382 -4.30 8.45 -10.58
N VAL A 383 -3.37 8.28 -11.52
CA VAL A 383 -3.59 7.60 -12.80
C VAL A 383 -2.66 6.40 -12.86
N GLY A 384 -3.13 5.28 -13.36
CA GLY A 384 -2.36 4.05 -13.46
C GLY A 384 -2.43 3.44 -14.85
N TRP A 385 -1.37 2.74 -15.22
CA TRP A 385 -1.29 1.92 -16.42
C TRP A 385 -1.06 0.47 -16.02
N LEU A 386 -1.91 -0.42 -16.50
CA LEU A 386 -1.71 -1.86 -16.37
C LEU A 386 -0.47 -2.27 -17.18
N SER A 387 0.05 -3.47 -16.94
CA SER A 387 1.20 -4.02 -17.68
C SER A 387 0.92 -4.22 -19.18
N ASN A 388 -0.36 -4.22 -19.58
CA ASN A 388 -0.81 -4.26 -20.97
C ASN A 388 -0.89 -2.87 -21.64
N GLY A 389 -0.57 -1.79 -20.91
CA GLY A 389 -0.68 -0.41 -21.38
C GLY A 389 -2.05 0.24 -21.18
N GLU A 390 -3.05 -0.48 -20.66
CA GLU A 390 -4.39 0.07 -20.41
C GLU A 390 -4.37 1.10 -19.28
N LYS A 391 -4.85 2.31 -19.58
CA LYS A 391 -4.91 3.44 -18.66
C LYS A 391 -6.19 3.41 -17.82
N HIS A 392 -6.05 3.61 -16.51
CA HIS A 392 -7.15 3.86 -15.59
C HIS A 392 -6.91 5.11 -14.75
N VAL A 393 -7.94 5.92 -14.56
CA VAL A 393 -7.95 6.96 -13.54
C VAL A 393 -8.45 6.31 -12.23
N LEU A 394 -7.60 6.25 -11.21
CA LEU A 394 -7.92 5.56 -9.95
C LEU A 394 -8.73 6.48 -9.03
N LYS A 395 -8.32 7.75 -8.93
CA LYS A 395 -8.99 8.75 -8.09
C LYS A 395 -8.59 10.16 -8.51
N THR A 396 -9.54 11.08 -8.48
CA THR A 396 -9.34 12.53 -8.64
C THR A 396 -9.83 13.26 -7.40
N GLY A 397 -9.34 14.49 -7.18
CA GLY A 397 -9.73 15.31 -6.04
C GLY A 397 -9.45 14.66 -4.68
N ILE A 398 -8.26 14.07 -4.50
CA ILE A 398 -7.91 13.34 -3.28
C ILE A 398 -7.87 14.31 -2.09
N ALA A 399 -8.82 14.16 -1.18
CA ALA A 399 -8.86 14.86 0.11
C ALA A 399 -8.28 13.95 1.21
N VAL A 400 -7.35 14.49 1.99
CA VAL A 400 -6.69 13.78 3.10
C VAL A 400 -7.21 14.34 4.42
N LYS A 401 -7.86 13.50 5.23
CA LYS A 401 -8.29 13.86 6.60
C LYS A 401 -7.17 13.60 7.60
N ASP A 402 -6.69 12.36 7.65
CA ASP A 402 -5.58 11.92 8.47
C ASP A 402 -4.71 10.91 7.71
N LEU A 403 -3.48 10.72 8.18
CA LEU A 403 -2.49 9.86 7.53
C LEU A 403 -2.96 8.40 7.45
N LYS A 404 -3.59 7.90 8.51
CA LYS A 404 -3.99 6.49 8.63
C LYS A 404 -5.15 6.18 7.68
N SER A 405 -6.19 7.01 7.66
CA SER A 405 -7.31 6.84 6.73
C SER A 405 -6.85 6.98 5.28
N ALA A 406 -6.02 7.96 4.97
CA ALA A 406 -5.51 8.15 3.62
C ALA A 406 -4.66 6.97 3.13
N ILE A 407 -3.80 6.39 3.98
CA ILE A 407 -3.06 5.18 3.62
C ILE A 407 -4.03 4.02 3.36
N HIS A 408 -5.01 3.82 4.23
CA HIS A 408 -5.99 2.75 4.10
C HIS A 408 -6.80 2.86 2.79
N ASP A 409 -7.36 4.04 2.53
CA ASP A 409 -8.23 4.28 1.38
C ASP A 409 -7.44 4.16 0.06
N LEU A 410 -6.26 4.77 -0.01
CA LEU A 410 -5.41 4.69 -1.19
C LEU A 410 -4.83 3.28 -1.40
N SER A 411 -4.53 2.54 -0.33
CA SER A 411 -4.14 1.13 -0.43
C SER A 411 -5.25 0.28 -1.04
N GLY A 412 -6.50 0.48 -0.62
CA GLY A 412 -7.65 -0.22 -1.21
C GLY A 412 -7.80 0.05 -2.71
N LEU A 413 -7.58 1.30 -3.15
CA LEU A 413 -7.58 1.65 -4.58
C LEU A 413 -6.46 0.96 -5.36
N ILE A 414 -5.24 0.98 -4.82
CA ILE A 414 -4.06 0.39 -5.45
C ILE A 414 -4.17 -1.14 -5.48
N GLU A 415 -4.70 -1.78 -4.45
CA GLU A 415 -5.00 -3.22 -4.44
C GLU A 415 -6.05 -3.59 -5.47
N GLY A 416 -7.12 -2.79 -5.59
CA GLY A 416 -8.13 -2.97 -6.63
C GLY A 416 -7.49 -2.91 -8.02
N PHE A 417 -6.57 -1.98 -8.23
CA PHE A 417 -5.80 -1.83 -9.46
C PHE A 417 -4.83 -3.01 -9.71
N GLU A 418 -4.11 -3.48 -8.68
CA GLU A 418 -3.26 -4.67 -8.77
C GLU A 418 -4.07 -5.93 -9.14
N LYS A 419 -5.25 -6.10 -8.54
CA LYS A 419 -6.17 -7.20 -8.88
C LYS A 419 -6.65 -7.09 -10.33
N LYS A 420 -6.97 -5.89 -10.81
CA LYS A 420 -7.28 -5.66 -12.23
C LYS A 420 -6.10 -6.02 -13.12
N ASN A 421 -4.87 -5.67 -12.73
CA ASN A 421 -3.67 -6.06 -13.47
C ASN A 421 -3.48 -7.57 -13.54
N LYS A 422 -3.68 -8.29 -12.43
CA LYS A 422 -3.62 -9.76 -12.40
C LYS A 422 -4.70 -10.39 -13.27
N LYS A 423 -5.91 -9.83 -13.27
CA LYS A 423 -7.00 -10.27 -14.16
C LYS A 423 -6.69 -9.98 -15.61
N ALA A 424 -6.22 -8.77 -15.95
CA ALA A 424 -5.84 -8.41 -17.31
C ALA A 424 -4.63 -9.21 -17.82
N ALA A 425 -3.68 -9.54 -16.95
CA ALA A 425 -2.58 -10.44 -17.26
C ALA A 425 -3.05 -11.89 -17.41
N SER A 426 -4.04 -12.34 -16.63
CA SER A 426 -4.68 -13.65 -16.79
C SER A 426 -5.61 -13.71 -18.00
N GLU A 427 -6.22 -12.60 -18.38
CA GLU A 427 -7.04 -12.47 -19.58
C GLU A 427 -6.15 -12.32 -20.80
N GLN A 428 -5.00 -11.66 -20.72
CA GLN A 428 -3.96 -11.75 -21.73
C GLN A 428 -3.34 -13.12 -21.76
N SER A 429 -3.19 -13.85 -20.66
CA SER A 429 -2.79 -15.25 -20.71
C SER A 429 -3.93 -16.14 -21.22
N LYS A 430 -5.21 -15.72 -21.14
CA LYS A 430 -6.37 -16.42 -21.71
C LYS A 430 -6.69 -16.05 -23.16
N LYS A 431 -6.32 -14.84 -23.59
CA LYS A 431 -6.49 -14.24 -24.91
C LYS A 431 -5.25 -14.49 -25.76
N ALA A 432 -4.08 -14.51 -25.13
CA ALA A 432 -2.93 -15.29 -25.58
C ALA A 432 -3.26 -16.78 -25.48
N SER A 433 -3.97 -17.35 -24.50
CA SER A 433 -4.45 -18.76 -24.65
C SER A 433 -5.64 -18.93 -25.62
N THR A 434 -6.08 -17.88 -26.31
CA THR A 434 -6.91 -17.99 -27.51
C THR A 434 -6.14 -17.61 -28.79
N ASP A 435 -4.84 -17.31 -28.68
CA ASP A 435 -3.90 -17.08 -29.81
C ASP A 435 -2.47 -17.65 -29.60
N SER A 436 -2.31 -18.52 -28.61
CA SER A 436 -1.09 -19.20 -28.13
C SER A 436 -1.55 -20.20 -27.05
N GLY A 437 -2.15 -21.31 -27.47
CA GLY A 437 -2.53 -22.38 -26.56
C GLY A 437 -1.31 -22.98 -25.88
N GLU A 438 -1.35 -23.17 -24.56
CA GLU A 438 -0.35 -23.94 -23.79
C GLU A 438 -0.38 -25.46 -24.10
N ASN A 439 -0.92 -25.83 -25.26
CA ASN A 439 -0.83 -27.15 -25.88
C ASN A 439 -0.53 -27.02 -27.40
N GLN A 440 0.05 -25.90 -27.82
CA GLN A 440 0.38 -25.66 -29.23
C GLN A 440 1.88 -25.45 -29.38
N ILE A 441 2.45 -26.11 -30.38
CA ILE A 441 3.89 -26.12 -30.60
C ILE A 441 4.32 -24.79 -31.20
N PRO A 442 5.34 -24.12 -30.63
CA PRO A 442 5.74 -22.80 -31.06
C PRO A 442 6.26 -22.81 -32.49
N LEU A 443 5.87 -21.79 -33.27
CA LEU A 443 6.43 -21.54 -34.60
C LEU A 443 7.84 -20.94 -34.47
N LEU A 444 8.79 -21.51 -35.21
CA LEU A 444 10.18 -21.09 -35.23
C LEU A 444 10.32 -19.78 -36.00
N THR A 445 10.93 -18.80 -35.35
CA THR A 445 11.20 -17.46 -35.86
C THR A 445 12.61 -17.03 -35.46
N LYS A 446 13.14 -15.99 -36.11
CA LYS A 446 14.49 -15.49 -35.80
C LYS A 446 14.65 -15.08 -34.32
N SER A 447 13.62 -14.53 -33.69
CA SER A 447 13.66 -14.07 -32.30
C SER A 447 13.65 -15.19 -31.26
N ASN A 448 13.12 -16.38 -31.60
CA ASN A 448 13.04 -17.51 -30.67
C ASN A 448 13.99 -18.67 -31.02
N PHE A 449 14.76 -18.56 -32.10
CA PHE A 449 15.67 -19.60 -32.55
C PHE A 449 16.69 -20.01 -31.49
N ASP A 450 17.42 -19.05 -30.90
CA ASP A 450 18.45 -19.36 -29.91
C ASP A 450 17.86 -20.03 -28.66
N SER A 451 16.61 -19.70 -28.33
CA SER A 451 15.89 -20.27 -27.19
C SER A 451 15.26 -21.64 -27.46
N LEU A 452 15.03 -22.02 -28.73
CA LEU A 452 14.32 -23.26 -29.11
C LEU A 452 15.20 -24.27 -29.85
N CYS A 453 16.15 -23.84 -30.66
CA CYS A 453 17.11 -24.67 -31.38
C CYS A 453 18.55 -24.12 -31.32
N GLY A 454 18.90 -23.32 -30.31
CA GLY A 454 20.26 -22.80 -30.15
C GLY A 454 21.24 -23.80 -29.53
N ASP A 455 22.49 -23.38 -29.34
CA ASP A 455 23.58 -24.24 -28.84
C ASP A 455 23.34 -24.80 -27.44
N GLN A 456 22.42 -24.24 -26.65
CA GLN A 456 22.11 -24.77 -25.32
C GLN A 456 21.22 -26.02 -25.36
N ILE A 457 20.62 -26.33 -26.51
CA ILE A 457 19.62 -27.39 -26.65
C ILE A 457 20.28 -28.64 -27.28
N PRO A 458 20.20 -29.81 -26.61
CA PRO A 458 20.86 -31.02 -27.09
C PRO A 458 20.22 -31.56 -28.37
N VAL A 459 18.89 -31.50 -28.50
CA VAL A 459 18.13 -31.93 -29.68
C VAL A 459 16.91 -31.02 -29.89
N CYS A 460 16.77 -30.46 -31.09
CA CYS A 460 15.60 -29.71 -31.54
C CYS A 460 14.80 -30.51 -32.57
N ILE A 461 13.53 -30.78 -32.30
CA ILE A 461 12.60 -31.44 -33.23
C ILE A 461 11.83 -30.37 -33.99
N ILE A 462 11.98 -30.35 -35.31
CA ILE A 462 11.46 -29.32 -36.21
C ILE A 462 10.46 -29.97 -37.18
N GLY A 463 9.19 -29.61 -37.06
CA GLY A 463 8.13 -29.99 -37.99
C GLY A 463 7.88 -28.88 -39.02
N ALA A 464 8.37 -29.04 -40.24
CA ALA A 464 8.18 -28.07 -41.31
C ALA A 464 6.92 -28.36 -42.14
N PHE A 465 6.14 -27.33 -42.48
CA PHE A 465 4.90 -27.44 -43.24
C PHE A 465 4.84 -26.39 -44.37
N ARG A 466 4.10 -26.69 -45.44
CA ARG A 466 3.83 -25.75 -46.56
C ARG A 466 2.40 -25.25 -46.66
N SER A 467 1.43 -26.02 -46.19
CA SER A 467 0.02 -25.61 -46.16
C SER A 467 -0.55 -25.70 -44.75
N SER A 468 -1.63 -24.94 -44.54
CA SER A 468 -2.36 -24.90 -43.27
C SER A 468 -2.94 -26.26 -42.87
N LYS A 469 -3.24 -27.14 -43.85
CA LYS A 469 -3.75 -28.49 -43.60
C LYS A 469 -2.67 -29.37 -42.96
N GLU A 470 -1.45 -29.31 -43.47
CA GLU A 470 -0.30 -30.06 -42.99
C GLU A 470 0.21 -29.53 -41.65
N ARG A 471 0.15 -28.20 -41.46
CA ARG A 471 0.41 -27.56 -40.16
C ARG A 471 -0.43 -28.21 -39.05
N LYS A 472 -1.75 -28.26 -39.23
CA LYS A 472 -2.67 -28.82 -38.22
C LYS A 472 -2.37 -30.28 -37.91
N LYS A 473 -2.01 -31.07 -38.94
CA LYS A 473 -1.63 -32.49 -38.77
C LYS A 473 -0.34 -32.63 -37.96
N LEU A 474 0.71 -31.89 -38.31
CA LEU A 474 1.99 -31.90 -37.60
C LEU A 474 1.85 -31.42 -36.15
N GLU A 475 1.09 -30.35 -35.94
CA GLU A 475 0.82 -29.79 -34.63
C GLU A 475 0.10 -30.80 -33.72
N SER A 476 -0.93 -31.48 -34.24
CA SER A 476 -1.65 -32.53 -33.51
C SER A 476 -0.75 -33.71 -33.11
N VAL A 477 0.08 -34.17 -34.04
CA VAL A 477 0.98 -35.32 -33.82
C VAL A 477 2.05 -34.95 -32.80
N LEU A 478 2.76 -33.86 -33.03
CA LEU A 478 3.86 -33.46 -32.16
C LEU A 478 3.37 -33.06 -30.77
N ASN A 479 2.18 -32.48 -30.62
CA ASN A 479 1.61 -32.17 -29.31
C ASN A 479 1.27 -33.44 -28.52
N THR A 480 0.78 -34.47 -29.22
CA THR A 480 0.56 -35.79 -28.60
C THR A 480 1.86 -36.40 -28.10
N VAL A 481 2.92 -36.32 -28.91
CA VAL A 481 4.22 -36.93 -28.60
C VAL A 481 5.01 -36.13 -27.56
N SER A 482 4.90 -34.80 -27.56
CA SER A 482 5.57 -33.94 -26.58
C SER A 482 5.04 -34.19 -25.17
N GLN A 483 3.71 -34.35 -25.02
CA GLN A 483 3.08 -34.65 -23.73
C GLN A 483 3.52 -36.02 -23.18
N LYS A 484 3.56 -37.05 -24.03
CA LYS A 484 4.06 -38.38 -23.63
C LYS A 484 5.54 -38.35 -23.22
N SER A 485 6.35 -37.57 -23.94
CA SER A 485 7.78 -37.37 -23.64
C SER A 485 8.00 -36.65 -22.31
N LEU A 486 7.12 -35.70 -21.95
CA LEU A 486 7.14 -34.97 -20.68
C LEU A 486 6.73 -35.86 -19.49
N SER A 487 5.76 -36.76 -19.66
CA SER A 487 5.35 -37.69 -18.58
C SER A 487 6.45 -38.68 -18.19
N ARG A 488 7.30 -39.11 -19.14
CA ARG A 488 8.49 -39.94 -18.85
C ARG A 488 9.57 -39.16 -18.07
N ARG A 489 9.53 -37.82 -18.10
CA ARG A 489 10.48 -36.89 -17.48
C ARG A 489 10.30 -36.76 -15.96
N GLN A 490 9.09 -36.95 -15.43
CA GLN A 490 8.83 -36.88 -13.98
C GLN A 490 9.42 -38.07 -13.20
N ASN A 491 9.83 -39.14 -13.90
CA ASN A 491 10.34 -40.37 -13.29
C ASN A 491 11.87 -40.57 -13.41
N SER A 492 12.63 -39.62 -13.97
CA SER A 492 14.09 -39.76 -14.14
C SER A 492 14.87 -38.60 -13.53
N ALA A 493 15.74 -38.91 -12.56
CA ALA A 493 16.46 -37.95 -11.71
C ALA A 493 17.66 -37.25 -12.39
N HIS A 494 17.83 -37.33 -13.72
CA HIS A 494 18.98 -36.76 -14.44
C HIS A 494 18.54 -35.78 -15.52
N GLY A 495 18.66 -34.48 -15.24
CA GLY A 495 18.23 -33.37 -16.11
C GLY A 495 19.10 -33.09 -17.33
N ARG A 496 19.54 -34.10 -18.11
CA ARG A 496 20.34 -33.90 -19.34
C ARG A 496 19.57 -34.01 -20.66
N ASP A 497 18.30 -34.43 -20.63
CA ASP A 497 17.52 -34.72 -21.84
C ASP A 497 16.42 -33.67 -22.11
N SER A 498 16.81 -32.43 -22.39
CA SER A 498 15.85 -31.39 -22.79
C SER A 498 15.67 -31.37 -24.31
N ILE A 499 14.63 -32.05 -24.80
CA ILE A 499 14.22 -31.97 -26.20
C ILE A 499 13.31 -30.76 -26.38
N SER A 500 13.54 -29.99 -27.44
CA SER A 500 12.67 -28.89 -27.85
C SER A 500 11.82 -29.30 -29.06
N TYR A 501 10.58 -28.83 -29.14
CA TYR A 501 9.66 -29.08 -30.24
C TYR A 501 9.25 -27.75 -30.87
N THR A 502 9.32 -27.64 -32.19
CA THR A 502 8.95 -26.42 -32.91
C THR A 502 8.39 -26.72 -34.30
N LEU A 503 7.56 -25.81 -34.81
CA LEU A 503 7.03 -25.85 -36.17
C LEU A 503 7.76 -24.83 -37.05
N LEU A 504 7.96 -25.14 -38.33
CA LEU A 504 8.58 -24.22 -39.28
C LEU A 504 7.69 -24.02 -40.50
N ASP A 505 7.46 -22.76 -40.88
CA ASP A 505 6.82 -22.44 -42.15
C ASP A 505 7.85 -22.55 -43.29
N ALA A 506 7.77 -23.66 -44.03
CA ALA A 506 8.69 -23.97 -45.12
C ALA A 506 8.56 -22.99 -46.31
N THR A 507 7.40 -22.32 -46.46
CA THR A 507 7.19 -21.34 -47.54
C THR A 507 7.98 -20.05 -47.28
N LYS A 508 8.06 -19.63 -46.02
CA LYS A 508 8.78 -18.43 -45.60
C LYS A 508 10.27 -18.67 -45.38
N GLN A 509 10.63 -19.88 -44.91
CA GLN A 509 11.97 -20.22 -44.46
C GLN A 509 12.61 -21.33 -45.31
N ALA A 510 12.44 -21.28 -46.64
CA ALA A 510 13.01 -22.28 -47.55
C ALA A 510 14.55 -22.36 -47.48
N SER A 511 15.23 -21.24 -47.20
CA SER A 511 16.70 -21.22 -47.02
C SER A 511 17.16 -22.00 -45.79
N PHE A 512 16.33 -22.06 -44.75
CA PHE A 512 16.61 -22.82 -43.53
C PHE A 512 16.57 -24.33 -43.80
N LEU A 513 15.58 -24.80 -44.56
CA LEU A 513 15.47 -26.22 -44.93
C LEU A 513 16.57 -26.67 -45.89
N ASN A 514 16.99 -25.80 -46.81
CA ASN A 514 18.09 -26.09 -47.74
C ASN A 514 19.44 -26.33 -47.03
N ALA A 515 19.60 -25.90 -45.78
CA ALA A 515 20.80 -26.13 -44.99
C ALA A 515 20.94 -27.59 -44.53
N PHE A 516 19.82 -28.31 -44.42
CA PHE A 516 19.79 -29.73 -44.07
C PHE A 516 19.99 -30.59 -45.32
N ASP A 517 19.20 -30.38 -46.36
CA ASP A 517 19.40 -31.03 -47.66
C ASP A 517 18.82 -30.17 -48.80
N LYS A 518 19.63 -29.96 -49.84
CA LYS A 518 19.36 -29.06 -50.97
C LYS A 518 18.39 -29.66 -51.99
N ALA A 519 18.17 -30.98 -51.96
CA ALA A 519 17.34 -31.71 -52.92
C ALA A 519 16.11 -32.38 -52.28
N GLY A 520 16.24 -33.05 -51.12
CA GLY A 520 15.18 -33.88 -50.55
C GLY A 520 13.97 -33.15 -49.95
N PHE A 521 14.15 -31.94 -49.39
CA PHE A 521 13.06 -31.23 -48.68
C PHE A 521 12.33 -30.18 -49.53
N LYS A 522 12.73 -30.00 -50.80
CA LYS A 522 12.17 -28.97 -51.69
C LYS A 522 10.81 -29.32 -52.28
N SER A 523 10.41 -30.58 -52.28
CA SER A 523 9.14 -31.04 -52.83
C SER A 523 8.16 -31.57 -51.77
N LEU A 524 8.59 -31.68 -50.51
CA LEU A 524 7.78 -32.26 -49.45
C LEU A 524 6.87 -31.21 -48.78
N ASP A 525 5.58 -31.52 -48.68
CA ASP A 525 4.57 -30.65 -48.04
C ASP A 525 4.68 -30.62 -46.51
N LYS A 526 5.27 -31.68 -45.94
CA LYS A 526 5.54 -31.85 -44.52
C LYS A 526 6.87 -32.57 -44.34
N VAL A 527 7.70 -32.10 -43.41
CA VAL A 527 9.00 -32.69 -43.08
C VAL A 527 9.18 -32.67 -41.57
N LEU A 528 9.74 -33.73 -41.00
CA LEU A 528 10.12 -33.78 -39.59
C LEU A 528 11.62 -34.04 -39.48
N VAL A 529 12.33 -33.16 -38.78
CA VAL A 529 13.79 -33.24 -38.61
C VAL A 529 14.16 -33.16 -37.14
N ALA A 530 15.05 -34.04 -36.69
CA ALA A 530 15.76 -33.91 -35.43
C ALA A 530 17.11 -33.26 -35.69
N TYR A 531 17.34 -32.06 -35.17
CA TYR A 531 18.56 -31.28 -35.32
C TYR A 531 19.36 -31.22 -34.02
N LYS A 532 20.68 -31.36 -34.10
CA LYS A 532 21.63 -31.21 -32.98
C LYS A 532 22.48 -29.95 -33.22
N PRO A 533 22.10 -28.78 -32.67
CA PRO A 533 22.76 -27.50 -32.92
C PRO A 533 24.27 -27.54 -32.67
N ARG A 534 24.68 -28.01 -31.48
CA ARG A 534 26.10 -28.14 -31.09
C ARG A 534 26.96 -28.95 -32.05
N LYS A 535 26.38 -29.98 -32.68
CA LYS A 535 27.11 -30.88 -33.58
C LYS A 535 26.93 -30.50 -35.05
N GLY A 536 26.00 -29.61 -35.37
CA GLY A 536 25.62 -29.28 -36.74
C GLY A 536 25.15 -30.50 -37.53
N THR A 537 24.52 -31.47 -36.86
CA THR A 537 24.02 -32.70 -37.50
C THR A 537 22.51 -32.83 -37.38
N PHE A 538 21.89 -33.54 -38.32
CA PHE A 538 20.45 -33.76 -38.35
C PHE A 538 20.09 -35.19 -38.74
N ALA A 539 18.88 -35.61 -38.39
CA ALA A 539 18.26 -36.82 -38.90
C ALA A 539 16.84 -36.47 -39.36
N ALA A 540 16.48 -36.87 -40.57
CA ALA A 540 15.15 -36.69 -41.10
C ALA A 540 14.30 -37.93 -40.84
N PHE A 541 13.02 -37.71 -40.56
CA PHE A 541 12.06 -38.80 -40.43
C PHE A 541 11.56 -39.22 -41.82
N GLU A 542 11.79 -40.49 -42.15
CA GLU A 542 11.37 -41.11 -43.40
C GLU A 542 10.24 -42.09 -43.07
N GLY A 543 8.99 -41.64 -43.17
CA GLY A 543 7.81 -42.44 -42.78
C GLY A 543 6.52 -41.65 -42.79
N GLU A 544 5.41 -42.29 -42.42
CA GLU A 544 4.14 -41.61 -42.29
C GLU A 544 4.08 -40.86 -40.95
N ILE A 545 3.73 -39.57 -41.00
CA ILE A 545 3.67 -38.73 -39.79
C ILE A 545 2.43 -39.09 -38.97
N THR A 546 2.53 -40.16 -38.19
CA THR A 546 1.59 -40.65 -37.18
C THR A 546 2.20 -40.50 -35.78
N ALA A 547 1.37 -40.46 -34.73
CA ALA A 547 1.88 -40.28 -33.37
C ALA A 547 2.82 -41.41 -32.93
N GLU A 548 2.54 -42.65 -33.32
CA GLU A 548 3.31 -43.83 -32.93
C GLU A 548 4.67 -43.90 -33.61
N GLU A 549 4.73 -43.66 -34.92
CA GLU A 549 5.99 -43.68 -35.67
C GLU A 549 6.91 -42.52 -35.28
N VAL A 550 6.34 -41.34 -35.05
CA VAL A 550 7.08 -40.16 -34.59
C VAL A 550 7.63 -40.35 -33.17
N GLU A 551 6.86 -40.98 -32.28
CA GLU A 551 7.32 -41.34 -30.93
C GLU A 551 8.48 -42.35 -30.98
N LYS A 552 8.40 -43.36 -31.86
CA LYS A 552 9.48 -44.32 -32.08
C LYS A 552 10.74 -43.66 -32.62
N PHE A 553 10.59 -42.74 -33.58
CA PHE A 553 11.69 -41.95 -34.13
C PHE A 553 12.38 -41.08 -33.06
N ILE A 554 11.62 -40.33 -32.26
CA ILE A 554 12.18 -39.50 -31.19
C ILE A 554 12.89 -40.35 -30.13
N SER A 555 12.32 -41.50 -29.78
CA SER A 555 12.95 -42.44 -28.85
C SER A 555 14.30 -42.95 -29.39
N ALA A 556 14.36 -43.32 -30.67
CA ALA A 556 15.60 -43.74 -31.32
C ALA A 556 16.64 -42.60 -31.44
N VAL A 557 16.20 -41.34 -31.61
CA VAL A 557 17.07 -40.15 -31.59
C VAL A 557 17.73 -39.95 -30.23
N LEU A 558 17.00 -40.18 -29.14
CA LEU A 558 17.49 -40.03 -27.77
C LEU A 558 18.42 -41.16 -27.36
N ASN A 559 18.05 -42.39 -27.69
CA ASN A 559 18.85 -43.58 -27.41
C ASN A 559 20.13 -43.64 -28.27
N GLY A 560 20.19 -42.87 -29.37
CA GLY A 560 21.33 -42.84 -30.28
C GLY A 560 21.30 -43.93 -31.35
N ASP A 561 20.16 -44.58 -31.55
CA ASP A 561 19.96 -45.67 -32.51
C ASP A 561 19.83 -45.16 -33.97
N ILE A 562 19.73 -43.84 -34.15
CA ILE A 562 19.63 -43.18 -35.46
C ILE A 562 20.97 -42.55 -35.86
N ARG A 563 21.34 -42.76 -37.12
CA ARG A 563 22.49 -42.10 -37.75
C ARG A 563 22.15 -40.64 -38.08
N PHE A 564 22.99 -39.73 -37.60
CA PHE A 564 22.89 -38.30 -37.88
C PHE A 564 23.81 -37.91 -39.05
N THR A 565 23.29 -37.12 -39.98
CA THR A 565 24.01 -36.58 -41.14
C THR A 565 24.47 -35.15 -40.85
N ARG A 566 25.63 -34.73 -41.38
CA ARG A 566 26.12 -33.35 -41.20
C ARG A 566 25.33 -32.38 -42.09
N THR A 567 24.97 -31.23 -41.54
CA THR A 567 24.34 -30.14 -42.30
C THR A 567 25.29 -29.60 -43.36
N GLN A 568 24.76 -29.17 -44.51
CA GLN A 568 25.56 -28.60 -45.59
C GLN A 568 26.07 -27.19 -45.25
N GLN A 569 25.26 -26.44 -44.50
CA GLN A 569 25.54 -25.08 -44.01
C GLN A 569 24.84 -24.87 -42.66
N SER A 570 25.25 -23.88 -41.88
CA SER A 570 24.54 -23.53 -40.64
C SER A 570 23.13 -23.03 -40.97
N PRO A 571 22.08 -23.61 -40.38
CA PRO A 571 20.70 -23.24 -40.70
C PRO A 571 20.40 -21.85 -40.13
N LEU A 572 20.22 -20.87 -41.02
CA LEU A 572 19.91 -19.48 -40.68
C LEU A 572 18.46 -19.14 -41.05
N LEU A 573 17.73 -18.58 -40.08
CA LEU A 573 16.39 -18.04 -40.30
C LEU A 573 16.50 -16.59 -40.80
N LYS A 574 15.81 -16.31 -41.91
CA LYS A 574 15.74 -14.96 -42.48
C LYS A 574 14.73 -14.09 -41.76
#